data_AF-A0A973JNV8-F1
#
_entry.id   AF-A0A973JNV8-F1
#
_cell.length_a   1.000
_cell.length_b   1.000
_cell.length_c   1.000
_cell.angle_alpha   90.00
_cell.angle_beta   90.00
_cell.angle_gamma   90.00
#
_symmetry.space_group_name_H-M   'P 1'
#
loop_
_entity.id
_entity.type
_entity.pdbx_description
1 polymer ?
#
loop_
_entity_poly.entity_id
_entity_poly.type
_entity_poly.pdbx_seq_one_letter_code
_entity_poly.pdbx_strand_id
1 'polypeptide(L)'
;MKVLGPLVEREGKPCAMALSRWRTAKNLWHSRTPVIAFVNLAKRGDDNFPGFTDRALQNCAAFLKDRQRFAQTGAGWVLRELSRAEPERVSAFIRPNLGIISQEGLRYAVAMLPAKARAGIVKLHR
;
A
#
# COMPACT_ATOMS: atom_id res chain seq x y z
N MET A 1 3.81 19.29 3.79
CA MET A 1 4.04 19.49 2.35
C MET A 1 4.04 18.13 1.65
N LYS A 2 3.12 17.85 0.69
CA LYS A 2 3.04 16.57 -0.03
C LYS A 2 3.63 16.73 -1.44
N VAL A 3 4.96 16.77 -1.58
CA VAL A 3 5.61 17.08 -2.86
C VAL A 3 5.69 15.87 -3.80
N LEU A 4 5.87 14.67 -3.25
CA LEU A 4 6.22 13.49 -4.04
C LEU A 4 5.03 12.83 -4.74
N GLY A 5 3.82 12.91 -4.18
CA GLY A 5 2.61 12.42 -4.83
C GLY A 5 2.33 13.12 -6.16
N PRO A 6 2.24 14.47 -6.17
CA PRO A 6 2.10 15.25 -7.40
C PRO A 6 3.24 15.04 -8.41
N LEU A 7 4.47 14.81 -7.93
CA LEU A 7 5.60 14.51 -8.81
C LEU A 7 5.42 13.18 -9.53
N VAL A 8 5.00 12.12 -8.83
CA VAL A 8 4.71 10.81 -9.46
C VAL A 8 3.53 10.92 -10.42
N GLU A 9 2.53 11.75 -10.12
CA GLU A 9 1.41 12.01 -11.02
C GLU A 9 1.85 12.70 -12.32
N ARG A 10 2.76 13.68 -12.22
CA ARG A 10 3.27 14.43 -13.37
C ARG A 10 4.27 13.63 -14.22
N GLU A 11 5.20 12.95 -13.57
CA GLU A 11 6.34 12.27 -14.21
C GLU A 11 6.05 10.78 -14.48
N GLY A 12 4.95 10.24 -13.97
CA GLY A 12 4.46 8.89 -14.22
C GLY A 12 5.39 7.77 -13.75
N LYS A 13 5.40 6.68 -14.55
CA LYS A 13 6.06 5.41 -14.21
C LYS A 13 7.55 5.54 -13.87
N PRO A 14 8.39 6.29 -14.61
CA PRO A 14 9.82 6.43 -14.27
C PRO A 14 10.04 6.98 -12.86
N CYS A 15 9.29 8.00 -12.46
CA CYS A 15 9.38 8.58 -11.12
C CYS A 15 8.90 7.59 -10.04
N ALA A 16 7.77 6.91 -10.29
CA ALA A 16 7.29 5.86 -9.39
C ALA A 16 8.34 4.77 -9.16
N MET A 17 9.03 4.35 -10.23
CA MET A 17 10.10 3.35 -10.18
C MET A 17 11.30 3.84 -9.37
N ALA A 18 11.77 5.06 -9.64
CA ALA A 18 12.87 5.67 -8.90
C ALA A 18 12.55 5.76 -7.41
N LEU A 19 11.34 6.21 -7.06
CA LEU A 19 10.91 6.33 -5.68
C LEU A 19 10.85 4.97 -4.99
N SER A 20 10.30 3.95 -5.65
CA SER A 20 10.24 2.57 -5.12
C SER A 20 11.59 1.93 -4.84
N ARG A 21 12.71 2.47 -5.35
CA ARG A 21 14.07 2.01 -4.98
C ARG A 21 14.43 2.43 -3.56
N TRP A 22 13.82 3.50 -3.03
CA TRP A 22 14.12 3.97 -1.68
C TRP A 22 13.58 3.04 -0.61
N ARG A 23 12.73 2.06 -0.94
CA ARG A 23 12.21 1.06 0.01
C ARG A 23 13.31 0.29 0.77
N THR A 24 14.52 0.20 0.21
CA THR A 24 15.69 -0.46 0.82
C THR A 24 16.70 0.52 1.43
N ALA A 25 16.36 1.81 1.53
CA ALA A 25 17.25 2.81 2.09
C ALA A 25 17.50 2.55 3.59
N LYS A 26 18.74 2.75 4.03
CA LYS A 26 19.13 2.61 5.45
C LYS A 26 18.46 3.65 6.35
N ASN A 27 18.08 4.80 5.79
CA ASN A 27 17.36 5.84 6.51
C ASN A 27 15.85 5.52 6.55
N LEU A 28 15.29 5.48 7.75
CA LEU A 28 13.91 5.10 8.02
C LEU A 28 12.87 6.04 7.40
N TRP A 29 13.19 7.32 7.23
CA TRP A 29 12.28 8.27 6.58
C TRP A 29 12.27 8.09 5.07
N HIS A 30 13.44 7.84 4.47
CA HIS A 30 13.55 7.54 3.04
C HIS A 30 12.90 6.20 2.69
N SER A 31 13.05 5.16 3.53
CA SER A 31 12.41 3.87 3.30
C SER A 31 10.88 3.98 3.28
N ARG A 32 10.31 4.89 4.09
CA ARG A 32 8.86 5.11 4.20
C ARG A 32 8.24 5.95 3.09
N THR A 33 9.06 6.75 2.43
CA THR A 33 8.64 7.74 1.45
C THR A 33 7.78 7.17 0.30
N PRO A 34 8.08 6.00 -0.29
CA PRO A 34 7.34 5.48 -1.43
C PRO A 34 5.89 5.15 -1.10
N VAL A 35 5.63 4.54 0.06
CA VAL A 35 4.29 4.19 0.49
C VAL A 35 3.45 5.45 0.74
N ILE A 36 4.01 6.46 1.39
CA ILE A 36 3.29 7.72 1.65
C ILE A 36 2.98 8.48 0.36
N ALA A 37 3.91 8.51 -0.60
CA ALA A 37 3.68 9.17 -1.88
C ALA A 37 2.55 8.53 -2.69
N PHE A 38 2.34 7.22 -2.53
CA PHE A 38 1.37 6.46 -3.32
C PHE A 38 -0.05 6.55 -2.75
N VAL A 39 -0.24 6.96 -1.48
CA VAL A 39 -1.56 7.00 -0.82
C VAL A 39 -2.60 7.75 -1.65
N ASN A 40 -2.29 8.95 -2.13
CA ASN A 40 -3.26 9.76 -2.87
C ASN A 40 -3.53 9.23 -4.28
N LEU A 41 -2.58 8.48 -4.86
CA LEU A 41 -2.66 7.93 -6.22
C LEU A 41 -3.38 6.59 -6.25
N ALA A 42 -3.30 5.83 -5.16
CA ALA A 42 -3.79 4.47 -5.05
C ALA A 42 -5.28 4.32 -5.38
N LYS A 43 -6.10 5.34 -5.09
CA LYS A 43 -7.53 5.38 -5.45
C LYS A 43 -7.82 5.28 -6.95
N ARG A 44 -6.83 5.47 -7.82
CA ARG A 44 -6.93 5.33 -9.28
C ARG A 44 -6.38 4.00 -9.80
N GLY A 45 -5.80 3.13 -8.96
CA GLY A 45 -5.28 1.83 -9.39
C GLY A 45 -4.35 1.94 -10.60
N ASP A 46 -4.56 1.07 -11.60
CA ASP A 46 -3.77 1.05 -12.84
C ASP A 46 -4.09 2.19 -13.82
N ASP A 47 -5.12 3.04 -13.56
CA ASP A 47 -5.36 4.25 -14.35
C ASP A 47 -4.23 5.29 -14.20
N ASN A 48 -3.40 5.19 -13.15
CA ASN A 48 -2.19 6.02 -13.04
C ASN A 48 -1.18 5.66 -14.14
N PHE A 49 -0.93 4.36 -14.33
CA PHE A 49 -0.15 3.77 -15.41
C PHE A 49 -0.20 2.23 -15.32
N PRO A 50 0.00 1.50 -16.43
CA PRO A 50 0.05 0.04 -16.41
C PRO A 50 1.09 -0.53 -15.43
N GLY A 51 0.62 -1.33 -14.46
CA GLY A 51 1.43 -1.95 -13.41
C GLY A 51 1.64 -1.09 -12.16
N PHE A 52 0.90 0.02 -12.00
CA PHE A 52 0.92 0.82 -10.78
C PHE A 52 0.52 -0.01 -9.55
N THR A 53 -0.54 -0.81 -9.67
CA THR A 53 -1.09 -1.61 -8.58
C THR A 53 -0.08 -2.64 -8.11
N ASP A 54 0.58 -3.36 -9.02
CA ASP A 54 1.64 -4.31 -8.66
C ASP A 54 2.78 -3.60 -7.92
N ARG A 55 3.15 -2.39 -8.36
CA ARG A 55 4.18 -1.60 -7.71
C ARG A 55 3.76 -1.17 -6.30
N ALA A 56 2.52 -0.73 -6.13
CA ALA A 56 1.97 -0.33 -4.84
C ALA A 56 1.93 -1.52 -3.85
N LEU A 57 1.48 -2.68 -4.31
CA LEU A 57 1.45 -3.91 -3.52
C LEU A 57 2.86 -4.40 -3.15
N GLN A 58 3.82 -4.32 -4.07
CA GLN A 58 5.23 -4.63 -3.78
C GLN A 58 5.84 -3.70 -2.73
N ASN A 59 5.53 -2.39 -2.81
CA ASN A 59 5.93 -1.44 -1.78
C ASN A 59 5.31 -1.82 -0.43
N CYS A 60 4.01 -2.14 -0.40
CA CYS A 60 3.33 -2.57 0.83
C CYS A 60 3.94 -3.86 1.42
N ALA A 61 4.24 -4.86 0.58
CA ALA A 61 4.86 -6.13 1.01
C ALA A 61 6.20 -5.92 1.72
N ALA A 62 7.03 -4.99 1.24
CA ALA A 62 8.30 -4.66 1.89
C ALA A 62 8.09 -4.09 3.31
N PHE A 63 7.00 -3.35 3.52
CA PHE A 63 6.70 -2.69 4.79
C PHE A 63 5.99 -3.59 5.79
N LEU A 64 5.22 -4.59 5.32
CA LEU A 64 4.62 -5.59 6.21
C LEU A 64 5.69 -6.45 6.90
N LYS A 65 6.87 -6.60 6.29
CA LYS A 65 8.02 -7.30 6.86
C LYS A 65 8.83 -6.42 7.82
N ASP A 66 8.60 -5.12 7.84
CA ASP A 66 9.29 -4.20 8.74
C ASP A 66 8.70 -4.37 10.16
N ARG A 67 9.58 -4.71 11.11
CA ARG A 67 9.23 -4.91 12.52
C ARG A 67 8.93 -3.61 13.26
N GLN A 68 9.03 -2.47 12.60
CA GLN A 68 8.74 -1.18 13.22
C GLN A 68 7.25 -0.92 13.36
N ARG A 69 6.83 -0.64 14.60
CA ARG A 69 5.43 -0.39 15.03
C ARG A 69 4.62 0.55 14.11
N PHE A 70 5.26 1.57 13.53
CA PHE A 70 4.61 2.60 12.70
C PHE A 70 4.75 2.41 11.18
N ALA A 71 5.51 1.40 10.72
CA ALA A 71 5.75 1.21 9.29
C ALA A 71 4.49 0.70 8.56
N GLN A 72 3.73 -0.19 9.22
CA GLN A 72 2.61 -0.89 8.58
C GLN A 72 1.35 -0.02 8.43
N THR A 73 1.24 1.08 9.17
CA THR A 73 0.10 2.02 9.05
C THR A 73 0.07 2.69 7.69
N GLY A 74 1.25 3.06 7.16
CA GLY A 74 1.37 3.61 5.81
C GLY A 74 0.92 2.60 4.75
N ALA A 75 1.33 1.34 4.88
CA ALA A 75 0.88 0.27 3.99
C ALA A 75 -0.64 0.09 4.08
N GLY A 76 -1.20 0.11 5.30
CA GLY A 76 -2.64 0.08 5.53
C GLY A 76 -3.39 1.21 4.84
N TRP A 77 -2.86 2.44 4.82
CA TRP A 77 -3.47 3.57 4.10
C TRP A 77 -3.43 3.40 2.59
N VAL A 78 -2.32 2.92 2.02
CA VAL A 78 -2.23 2.63 0.58
C VAL A 78 -3.23 1.54 0.20
N LEU A 79 -3.28 0.43 0.94
CA LEU A 79 -4.21 -0.68 0.69
C LEU A 79 -5.67 -0.22 0.80
N ARG A 80 -5.98 0.66 1.77
CA ARG A 80 -7.30 1.26 1.93
C ARG A 80 -7.72 2.04 0.68
N GLU A 81 -6.88 2.94 0.19
CA GLU A 81 -7.23 3.74 -0.99
C GLU A 81 -7.22 2.89 -2.26
N LEU A 82 -6.28 1.96 -2.40
CA LEU A 82 -6.20 1.03 -3.53
C LEU A 82 -7.44 0.13 -3.64
N SER A 83 -8.04 -0.25 -2.51
CA SER A 83 -9.26 -1.06 -2.48
C SER A 83 -10.45 -0.41 -3.20
N ARG A 84 -10.43 0.92 -3.40
CA ARG A 84 -11.50 1.62 -4.13
C ARG A 84 -11.48 1.31 -5.63
N ALA A 85 -10.29 1.14 -6.19
CA ALA A 85 -10.10 0.81 -7.61
C ALA A 85 -9.92 -0.71 -7.82
N GLU A 86 -9.21 -1.37 -6.90
CA GLU A 86 -8.69 -2.74 -7.08
C GLU A 86 -9.05 -3.66 -5.89
N PRO A 87 -10.34 -3.77 -5.48
CA PRO A 87 -10.74 -4.48 -4.26
C PRO A 87 -10.34 -5.97 -4.25
N GLU A 88 -10.41 -6.64 -5.40
CA GLU A 88 -10.06 -8.06 -5.52
C GLU A 88 -8.55 -8.28 -5.37
N ARG A 89 -7.72 -7.44 -6.00
CA ARG A 89 -6.26 -7.53 -5.88
C ARG A 89 -5.80 -7.21 -4.47
N VAL A 90 -6.40 -6.23 -3.81
CA VAL A 90 -6.11 -5.94 -2.40
C VAL A 90 -6.52 -7.10 -1.49
N SER A 91 -7.71 -7.69 -1.72
CA SER A 91 -8.16 -8.85 -0.95
C SER A 91 -7.21 -10.06 -1.13
N ALA A 92 -6.80 -10.33 -2.37
CA ALA A 92 -5.84 -11.39 -2.69
C ALA A 92 -4.46 -11.13 -2.07
N PHE A 93 -4.06 -9.86 -1.95
CA PHE A 93 -2.82 -9.48 -1.26
C PHE A 93 -2.90 -9.65 0.26
N ILE A 94 -4.00 -9.25 0.90
CA ILE A 94 -4.11 -9.28 2.37
C ILE A 94 -4.11 -10.71 2.91
N ARG A 95 -4.88 -11.61 2.28
CA ARG A 95 -5.08 -13.00 2.75
C ARG A 95 -3.78 -13.75 3.09
N PRO A 96 -2.77 -13.84 2.20
CA PRO A 96 -1.51 -14.52 2.51
C PRO A 96 -0.63 -13.76 3.50
N ASN A 97 -0.87 -12.45 3.71
CA ASN A 97 -0.08 -11.61 4.62
C ASN A 97 -0.72 -11.45 6.01
N LEU A 98 -1.82 -12.13 6.31
CA LEU A 98 -2.52 -12.04 7.59
C LEU A 98 -1.62 -12.40 8.79
N GLY A 99 -0.66 -13.30 8.62
CA GLY A 99 0.26 -13.69 9.70
C GLY A 99 1.36 -12.66 10.03
N ILE A 100 1.55 -11.63 9.19
CA ILE A 100 2.61 -10.62 9.37
C ILE A 100 2.10 -9.18 9.46
N ILE A 101 0.88 -8.93 8.96
CA ILE A 101 0.25 -7.62 9.07
C ILE A 101 -0.17 -7.35 10.53
N SER A 102 0.09 -6.15 11.00
CA SER A 102 -0.29 -5.71 12.34
C SER A 102 -1.79 -5.45 12.38
N GLN A 103 -2.37 -5.57 13.57
CA GLN A 103 -3.80 -5.29 13.78
C GLN A 103 -4.18 -3.89 13.28
N GLU A 104 -3.34 -2.89 13.50
CA GLU A 104 -3.59 -1.52 13.05
C GLU A 104 -3.45 -1.37 11.53
N GLY A 105 -2.44 -1.99 10.92
CA GLY A 105 -2.29 -2.02 9.46
C GLY A 105 -3.51 -2.69 8.79
N LEU A 106 -3.96 -3.82 9.33
CA LEU A 106 -5.12 -4.55 8.84
C LEU A 106 -6.40 -3.72 8.98
N ARG A 107 -6.60 -3.04 10.11
CA ARG A 107 -7.77 -2.17 10.34
C ARG A 107 -7.96 -1.16 9.23
N TYR A 108 -6.87 -0.51 8.79
CA TYR A 108 -6.92 0.42 7.67
C TYR A 108 -7.11 -0.32 6.33
N ALA A 109 -6.34 -1.38 6.09
CA ALA A 109 -6.33 -2.09 4.81
C ALA A 109 -7.73 -2.61 4.41
N VAL A 110 -8.53 -3.09 5.37
CA VAL A 110 -9.87 -3.63 5.09
C VAL A 110 -10.99 -2.58 5.10
N ALA A 111 -10.68 -1.33 5.45
CA ALA A 111 -11.72 -0.33 5.76
C ALA A 111 -12.60 0.04 4.56
N MET A 112 -12.07 -0.05 3.33
CA MET A 112 -12.77 0.28 2.08
C MET A 112 -13.08 -0.96 1.22
N LEU A 113 -12.80 -2.17 1.72
CA LEU A 113 -13.18 -3.39 1.01
C LEU A 113 -14.69 -3.60 1.03
N PRO A 114 -15.27 -4.26 0.01
CA PRO A 114 -16.66 -4.70 0.04
C PRO A 114 -16.97 -5.52 1.30
N ALA A 115 -18.17 -5.36 1.86
CA ALA A 115 -18.54 -5.97 3.14
C ALA A 115 -18.28 -7.49 3.20
N LYS A 116 -18.59 -8.21 2.11
CA LYS A 116 -18.34 -9.66 2.00
C LYS A 116 -16.84 -10.00 2.07
N ALA A 117 -16.01 -9.27 1.35
CA ALA A 117 -14.55 -9.47 1.36
C ALA A 117 -13.96 -9.13 2.74
N ARG A 118 -14.36 -7.99 3.32
CA ARG A 118 -13.94 -7.55 4.66
C ARG A 118 -14.29 -8.59 5.73
N ALA A 119 -15.53 -9.07 5.77
CA ALA A 119 -15.97 -10.07 6.74
C ALA A 119 -15.17 -11.37 6.62
N GLY A 120 -14.91 -11.83 5.38
CA GLY A 120 -14.09 -13.01 5.12
C GLY A 120 -12.67 -12.88 5.64
N ILE A 121 -12.04 -11.71 5.46
CA ILE A 121 -10.67 -11.45 5.91
C ILE A 121 -10.59 -11.33 7.45
N VAL A 122 -11.51 -10.58 8.06
CA VAL A 122 -11.52 -10.38 9.53
C VAL A 122 -11.75 -11.70 10.27
N LYS A 123 -12.54 -12.63 9.71
CA LYS A 123 -12.74 -13.96 10.28
C LYS A 123 -11.45 -14.81 10.30
N LEU A 124 -10.57 -14.62 9.31
CA LEU A 124 -9.33 -15.37 9.16
C LEU A 124 -8.17 -14.85 10.02
N HIS A 125 -8.21 -13.58 10.45
CA HIS A 125 -7.19 -12.96 11.30
C HIS A 125 -7.51 -13.10 12.80
N ARG A 126 -8.07 -14.25 13.20
CA ARG A 126 -8.34 -14.59 14.60
C ARG A 126 -7.25 -15.48 15.17
#